data_AF-A0A806TLI7-F1
#
_entry.id   AF-A0A806TLI7-F1
#
_cell.length_a   1.000
_cell.length_b   1.000
_cell.length_c   1.000
_cell.angle_alpha   90.00
_cell.angle_beta   90.00
_cell.angle_gamma   90.00
#
_symmetry.space_group_name_H-M   'P 1'
#
loop_
_entity.id
_entity.type
_entity.pdbx_description
1 polymer ?
#
loop_
_entity_poly.entity_id
_entity_poly.type
_entity_poly.pdbx_seq_one_letter_code
_entity_poly.pdbx_strand_id
1 'polypeptide(L)'
;MTKQKQSIIICTLPLLLLAGCTNSDYKEEITKGNQALDNKEYEQAAKAFNKALQDKKGDQTAKALYQVATDMKLATQKFEQGKYKEVLSLSDKVTEVNTNDAVKHDIRNLEQQSEKQKIIKDNQNYIENAETLIKKEDYSNAKKELEQVIDNTKGKKELTVQNNKAKELLFQVDKHFQEQKQEELIKKLKGKFRNGSLEAELQTSLNADGSIYCKGIIINEGVTNYFETAVSGINKKSKLFGYYTNQGESEQSTTLTLTETGFEFYSAYPDGSGGIVDKFDFTQKISNDISQIKKPPLDMSYERAAAYTKEAMKKYIEEDEFLNGNATADDYQYEDGGVFEGGDYEIDVWAVDEERQWSRLMKYAYVENDGTVRLEDNPE
;
A
#
# COMPACT_ATOMS: atom_id res chain seq x y z
N MET A 1 -104.97 -67.09 -29.05
CA MET A 1 -104.42 -67.90 -27.92
C MET A 1 -103.55 -68.99 -28.52
N THR A 2 -102.24 -68.83 -28.47
CA THR A 2 -101.28 -69.84 -28.93
C THR A 2 -100.14 -69.92 -27.94
N LYS A 3 -99.88 -71.16 -27.50
CA LYS A 3 -98.87 -71.57 -26.52
C LYS A 3 -97.46 -71.46 -27.11
N GLN A 4 -96.48 -71.17 -26.26
CA GLN A 4 -95.18 -71.83 -26.35
C GLN A 4 -94.55 -71.98 -24.96
N LYS A 5 -93.99 -73.17 -24.74
CA LYS A 5 -93.47 -73.71 -23.48
C LYS A 5 -91.94 -73.56 -23.44
N GLN A 6 -91.46 -73.32 -22.20
CA GLN A 6 -90.24 -73.86 -21.57
C GLN A 6 -88.86 -73.46 -22.09
N SER A 7 -88.05 -72.85 -21.21
CA SER A 7 -86.88 -73.53 -20.62
C SER A 7 -86.36 -72.80 -19.37
N ILE A 8 -86.07 -73.60 -18.34
CA ILE A 8 -85.44 -73.23 -17.06
C ILE A 8 -83.92 -73.33 -17.25
N ILE A 9 -83.15 -72.34 -16.80
CA ILE A 9 -81.75 -72.53 -16.41
C ILE A 9 -81.51 -71.85 -15.06
N ILE A 10 -81.28 -72.71 -14.06
CA ILE A 10 -80.76 -72.42 -12.73
C ILE A 10 -79.24 -72.33 -12.84
N CYS A 11 -78.64 -71.26 -12.35
CA CYS A 11 -77.20 -71.22 -12.01
C CYS A 11 -77.03 -70.62 -10.61
N THR A 12 -76.85 -71.52 -9.65
CA THR A 12 -76.47 -71.27 -8.25
C THR A 12 -74.95 -71.34 -8.07
N LEU A 13 -74.38 -70.25 -7.51
CA LEU A 13 -73.12 -70.10 -6.73
C LEU A 13 -71.76 -70.49 -7.38
N PRO A 14 -70.59 -69.96 -6.92
CA PRO A 14 -70.36 -69.09 -5.76
C PRO A 14 -69.54 -67.81 -5.99
N LEU A 15 -69.66 -66.87 -5.04
CA LEU A 15 -68.68 -65.82 -4.77
C LEU A 15 -67.31 -66.45 -4.53
N LEU A 16 -66.38 -66.23 -5.45
CA LEU A 16 -64.95 -66.35 -5.19
C LEU A 16 -64.50 -65.09 -4.44
N LEU A 17 -64.58 -65.16 -3.10
CA LEU A 17 -63.76 -64.33 -2.23
C LEU A 17 -62.30 -64.77 -2.38
N LEU A 18 -61.62 -64.22 -3.39
CA LEU A 18 -60.16 -64.16 -3.44
C LEU A 18 -59.74 -62.80 -2.85
N ALA A 19 -59.88 -62.67 -1.52
CA ALA A 19 -59.12 -61.67 -0.78
C ALA A 19 -57.68 -62.18 -0.65
N GLY A 20 -56.84 -61.80 -1.60
CA GLY A 20 -55.46 -62.27 -1.72
C GLY A 20 -54.59 -61.34 -2.56
N CYS A 21 -54.65 -60.03 -2.32
CA CYS A 21 -53.74 -59.02 -2.87
C CYS A 21 -53.38 -58.01 -1.76
N THR A 22 -52.46 -58.34 -0.86
CA THR A 22 -51.99 -57.41 0.19
C THR A 22 -50.55 -56.93 -0.03
N ASN A 23 -50.07 -56.96 -1.28
CA ASN A 23 -48.68 -56.60 -1.64
C ASN A 23 -48.58 -55.59 -2.80
N SER A 24 -49.69 -55.07 -3.32
CA SER A 24 -49.70 -54.04 -4.39
C SER A 24 -49.28 -52.68 -3.85
N ASP A 25 -49.85 -52.28 -2.71
CA ASP A 25 -49.81 -50.90 -2.23
C ASP A 25 -48.38 -50.53 -1.75
N TYR A 26 -47.71 -51.45 -1.04
CA TYR A 26 -46.30 -51.31 -0.69
C TYR A 26 -45.40 -51.09 -1.93
N LYS A 27 -45.53 -51.92 -2.97
CA LYS A 27 -44.68 -51.83 -4.17
C LYS A 27 -44.97 -50.56 -4.96
N GLU A 28 -46.23 -50.15 -5.00
CA GLU A 28 -46.65 -48.91 -5.65
C GLU A 28 -46.04 -47.71 -4.93
N GLU A 29 -46.12 -47.64 -3.60
CA GLU A 29 -45.55 -46.53 -2.83
C GLU A 29 -44.01 -46.52 -2.85
N ILE A 30 -43.34 -47.68 -2.87
CA ILE A 30 -41.88 -47.74 -3.14
C ILE A 30 -41.55 -47.18 -4.53
N THR A 31 -42.35 -47.51 -5.55
CA THR A 31 -42.13 -47.03 -6.92
C THR A 31 -42.33 -45.51 -7.01
N LYS A 32 -43.43 -44.99 -6.43
CA LYS A 32 -43.68 -43.54 -6.35
C LYS A 32 -42.57 -42.82 -5.61
N GLY A 33 -42.08 -43.39 -4.50
CA GLY A 33 -41.00 -42.81 -3.72
C GLY A 33 -39.70 -42.73 -4.51
N ASN A 34 -39.32 -43.79 -5.23
CA ASN A 34 -38.13 -43.78 -6.09
C ASN A 34 -38.27 -42.79 -7.25
N GLN A 35 -39.44 -42.72 -7.90
CA GLN A 35 -39.69 -41.72 -8.95
C GLN A 35 -39.58 -40.29 -8.40
N ALA A 36 -40.09 -40.05 -7.20
CA ALA A 36 -39.95 -38.75 -6.53
C ALA A 36 -38.49 -38.45 -6.17
N LEU A 37 -37.69 -39.43 -5.74
CA LEU A 37 -36.24 -39.25 -5.55
C LEU A 37 -35.55 -38.88 -6.86
N ASP A 38 -35.86 -39.57 -7.97
CA ASP A 38 -35.31 -39.28 -9.29
C ASP A 38 -35.65 -37.87 -9.77
N ASN A 39 -36.85 -37.39 -9.42
CA ASN A 39 -37.34 -36.05 -9.72
C ASN A 39 -36.94 -34.98 -8.70
N LYS A 40 -36.12 -35.32 -7.69
CA LYS A 40 -35.67 -34.42 -6.60
C LYS A 40 -36.81 -33.90 -5.72
N GLU A 41 -37.95 -34.58 -5.74
CA GLU A 41 -39.16 -34.30 -4.97
C GLU A 41 -39.07 -34.95 -3.57
N TYR A 42 -38.09 -34.54 -2.78
CA TYR A 42 -37.72 -35.22 -1.53
C TYR A 42 -38.84 -35.28 -0.48
N GLU A 43 -39.71 -34.27 -0.45
CA GLU A 43 -40.90 -34.27 0.42
C GLU A 43 -41.93 -35.32 -0.02
N GLN A 44 -42.18 -35.42 -1.33
CA GLN A 44 -43.08 -36.41 -1.91
C GLN A 44 -42.51 -37.82 -1.72
N ALA A 45 -41.20 -38.00 -1.92
CA ALA A 45 -40.49 -39.25 -1.69
C ALA A 45 -40.62 -39.71 -0.22
N ALA A 46 -40.36 -38.82 0.74
CA ALA A 46 -40.50 -39.11 2.16
C ALA A 46 -41.94 -39.53 2.52
N LYS A 47 -42.95 -38.86 1.94
CA LYS A 47 -44.37 -39.23 2.14
C LYS A 47 -44.68 -40.62 1.59
N ALA A 48 -44.21 -40.97 0.39
CA ALA A 48 -44.43 -42.27 -0.22
C ALA A 48 -43.74 -43.40 0.56
N PHE A 49 -42.47 -43.23 0.94
CA PHE A 49 -41.77 -44.24 1.75
C PHE A 49 -42.37 -44.41 3.15
N ASN A 50 -42.89 -43.33 3.75
CA ASN A 50 -43.62 -43.43 5.02
C ASN A 50 -44.91 -44.25 4.88
N LYS A 51 -45.64 -44.12 3.76
CA LYS A 51 -46.80 -44.98 3.48
C LYS A 51 -46.38 -46.44 3.28
N ALA A 52 -45.32 -46.70 2.53
CA ALA A 52 -44.77 -48.06 2.40
C ALA A 52 -44.39 -48.68 3.77
N LEU A 53 -43.87 -47.88 4.71
CA LEU A 53 -43.60 -48.31 6.09
C LEU A 53 -44.87 -48.56 6.92
N GLN A 54 -45.97 -47.87 6.63
CA GLN A 54 -47.27 -48.15 7.27
C GLN A 54 -47.82 -49.50 6.82
N ASP A 55 -47.67 -49.82 5.53
CA ASP A 55 -48.11 -51.09 4.93
C ASP A 55 -47.24 -52.27 5.36
N LYS A 56 -45.91 -52.07 5.39
CA LYS A 56 -44.94 -53.10 5.79
C LYS A 56 -44.02 -52.59 6.90
N LYS A 57 -44.57 -52.57 8.11
CA LYS A 57 -43.86 -52.11 9.31
C LYS A 57 -42.56 -52.88 9.51
N GLY A 58 -41.47 -52.15 9.69
CA GLY A 58 -40.14 -52.71 9.97
C GLY A 58 -39.32 -53.10 8.72
N ASP A 59 -39.83 -52.85 7.52
CA ASP A 59 -39.05 -53.06 6.29
C ASP A 59 -37.81 -52.14 6.27
N GLN A 60 -36.62 -52.74 6.18
CA GLN A 60 -35.36 -52.01 6.25
C GLN A 60 -35.10 -51.15 5.01
N THR A 61 -35.57 -51.60 3.84
CA THR A 61 -35.40 -50.85 2.58
C THR A 61 -36.25 -49.59 2.61
N ALA A 62 -37.54 -49.71 2.94
CA ALA A 62 -38.43 -48.56 3.06
C ALA A 62 -37.94 -47.58 4.15
N LYS A 63 -37.38 -48.10 5.26
CA LYS A 63 -36.80 -47.28 6.33
C LYS A 63 -35.58 -46.49 5.86
N ALA A 64 -34.65 -47.14 5.17
CA ALA A 64 -33.45 -46.49 4.65
C ALA A 64 -33.80 -45.41 3.61
N LEU A 65 -34.72 -45.71 2.68
CA LEU A 65 -35.17 -44.75 1.67
C LEU A 65 -35.94 -43.56 2.27
N TYR A 66 -36.75 -43.80 3.30
CA TYR A 66 -37.40 -42.74 4.06
C TYR A 66 -36.39 -41.79 4.73
N GLN A 67 -35.35 -42.36 5.34
CA GLN A 67 -34.27 -41.56 5.94
C GLN A 67 -33.54 -40.73 4.89
N VAL A 68 -33.15 -41.33 3.76
CA VAL A 68 -32.51 -40.63 2.64
C VAL A 68 -33.36 -39.46 2.15
N ALA A 69 -34.66 -39.67 1.89
CA ALA A 69 -35.55 -38.61 1.43
C ALA A 69 -35.67 -37.46 2.46
N THR A 70 -35.75 -37.82 3.74
CA THR A 70 -35.86 -36.84 4.84
C THR A 70 -34.57 -36.03 5.00
N ASP A 71 -33.42 -36.69 4.96
CA ASP A 71 -32.11 -36.04 5.08
C ASP A 71 -31.80 -35.16 3.86
N MET A 72 -32.15 -35.59 2.64
CA MET A 72 -32.03 -34.77 1.41
C MET A 72 -32.91 -33.52 1.45
N LYS A 73 -34.17 -33.66 1.92
CA LYS A 73 -35.06 -32.53 2.14
C LYS A 73 -34.44 -31.55 3.13
N LEU A 74 -33.97 -32.05 4.27
CA LEU A 74 -33.39 -31.22 5.31
C LEU A 74 -32.11 -30.53 4.82
N ALA A 75 -31.24 -31.25 4.10
CA ALA A 75 -30.01 -30.71 3.54
C ALA A 75 -30.30 -29.54 2.59
N THR A 76 -31.28 -29.69 1.70
CA THR A 76 -31.74 -28.60 0.81
C THR A 76 -32.20 -27.37 1.61
N GLN A 77 -33.03 -27.57 2.65
CA GLN A 77 -33.50 -26.48 3.50
C GLN A 77 -32.35 -25.79 4.28
N LYS A 78 -31.38 -26.56 4.76
CA LYS A 78 -30.21 -26.02 5.48
C LYS A 78 -29.29 -25.25 4.55
N PHE A 79 -29.15 -25.70 3.31
CA PHE A 79 -28.41 -24.99 2.27
C PHE A 79 -29.01 -23.61 2.00
N GLU A 80 -30.33 -23.53 1.80
CA GLU A 80 -31.06 -22.27 1.61
C GLU A 80 -30.94 -21.33 2.82
N GLN A 81 -30.83 -21.88 4.03
CA GLN A 81 -30.62 -21.13 5.27
C GLN A 81 -29.15 -20.72 5.49
N GLY A 82 -28.23 -21.05 4.59
CA GLY A 82 -26.79 -20.77 4.73
C GLY A 82 -26.10 -21.59 5.84
N LYS A 83 -26.71 -22.69 6.29
CA LYS A 83 -26.21 -23.58 7.36
C LYS A 83 -25.31 -24.67 6.79
N TYR A 84 -24.26 -24.27 6.09
CA TYR A 84 -23.43 -25.18 5.29
C TYR A 84 -22.78 -26.32 6.09
N LYS A 85 -22.39 -26.11 7.36
CA LYS A 85 -21.87 -27.18 8.22
C LYS A 85 -22.91 -28.28 8.48
N GLU A 86 -24.18 -27.92 8.63
CA GLU A 86 -25.26 -28.89 8.81
C GLU A 86 -25.54 -29.66 7.52
N VAL A 87 -25.39 -29.00 6.36
CA VAL A 87 -25.50 -29.68 5.05
C VAL A 87 -24.42 -30.76 4.91
N LEU A 88 -23.15 -30.43 5.19
CA LEU A 88 -22.04 -31.39 5.10
C LEU A 88 -22.28 -32.63 6.00
N SER A 89 -22.74 -32.42 7.23
CA SER A 89 -23.08 -33.53 8.14
C SER A 89 -24.26 -34.39 7.65
N LEU A 90 -25.23 -33.81 6.94
CA LEU A 90 -26.31 -34.54 6.29
C LEU A 90 -25.82 -35.28 5.04
N SER A 91 -24.89 -34.68 4.30
CA SER A 91 -24.25 -35.32 3.14
C SER A 91 -23.56 -36.61 3.52
N ASP A 92 -22.79 -36.63 4.61
CA ASP A 92 -22.14 -37.85 5.11
C ASP A 92 -23.16 -38.97 5.35
N LYS A 93 -24.26 -38.67 6.04
CA LYS A 93 -25.33 -39.63 6.36
C LYS A 93 -25.99 -40.22 5.12
N VAL A 94 -26.32 -39.38 4.13
CA VAL A 94 -26.96 -39.84 2.88
C VAL A 94 -26.01 -40.71 2.08
N THR A 95 -24.70 -40.40 2.10
CA THR A 95 -23.69 -41.12 1.31
C THR A 95 -23.37 -42.51 1.88
N GLU A 96 -23.61 -42.72 3.18
CA GLU A 96 -23.50 -44.03 3.83
C GLU A 96 -24.61 -45.01 3.42
N VAL A 97 -25.75 -44.51 2.93
CA VAL A 97 -26.89 -45.36 2.52
C VAL A 97 -26.74 -45.77 1.06
N ASN A 98 -26.95 -47.05 0.76
CA ASN A 98 -27.03 -47.53 -0.62
C ASN A 98 -28.33 -47.09 -1.29
N THR A 99 -28.31 -45.88 -1.86
CA THR A 99 -29.40 -45.25 -2.61
C THR A 99 -29.09 -45.15 -4.11
N ASN A 100 -30.04 -44.63 -4.90
CA ASN A 100 -29.90 -44.46 -6.34
C ASN A 100 -28.84 -43.41 -6.72
N ASP A 101 -28.40 -43.45 -7.98
CA ASP A 101 -27.32 -42.58 -8.47
C ASP A 101 -27.75 -41.11 -8.56
N ALA A 102 -29.04 -40.83 -8.79
CA ALA A 102 -29.57 -39.48 -8.83
C ALA A 102 -29.40 -38.76 -7.48
N VAL A 103 -29.77 -39.43 -6.38
CA VAL A 103 -29.58 -38.90 -5.02
C VAL A 103 -28.10 -38.75 -4.69
N LYS A 104 -27.25 -39.73 -5.04
CA LYS A 104 -25.80 -39.65 -4.82
C LYS A 104 -25.16 -38.47 -5.56
N HIS A 105 -25.60 -38.22 -6.79
CA HIS A 105 -25.14 -37.08 -7.56
C HIS A 105 -25.59 -35.75 -6.93
N ASP A 106 -26.85 -35.68 -6.51
CA ASP A 106 -27.42 -34.46 -5.95
C ASP A 106 -26.80 -34.07 -4.60
N ILE A 107 -26.61 -35.04 -3.70
CA ILE A 107 -25.99 -34.75 -2.41
C ILE A 107 -24.53 -34.32 -2.56
N ARG A 108 -23.77 -34.93 -3.49
CA ARG A 108 -22.39 -34.52 -3.79
C ARG A 108 -22.33 -33.10 -4.35
N ASN A 109 -23.27 -32.72 -5.21
CA ASN A 109 -23.35 -31.35 -5.71
C ASN A 109 -23.69 -30.36 -4.59
N LEU A 110 -24.60 -30.72 -3.68
CA LEU A 110 -24.96 -29.88 -2.54
C LEU A 110 -23.79 -29.75 -1.55
N GLU A 111 -23.04 -30.82 -1.33
CA GLU A 111 -21.82 -30.87 -0.52
C GLU A 111 -20.75 -29.93 -1.08
N GLN A 112 -20.42 -30.06 -2.37
CA GLN A 112 -19.44 -29.20 -3.04
C GLN A 112 -19.83 -27.72 -2.98
N GLN A 113 -21.11 -27.41 -3.22
CA GLN A 113 -21.61 -26.04 -3.11
C GLN A 113 -21.55 -25.53 -1.67
N SER A 114 -21.84 -26.37 -0.68
CA SER A 114 -21.78 -26.01 0.74
C SER A 114 -20.35 -25.72 1.19
N GLU A 115 -19.39 -26.55 0.80
CA GLU A 115 -17.98 -26.34 1.11
C GLU A 115 -17.48 -25.03 0.48
N LYS A 116 -17.84 -24.78 -0.78
CA LYS A 116 -17.53 -23.52 -1.47
C LYS A 116 -18.10 -22.32 -0.73
N GLN A 117 -19.39 -22.33 -0.40
CA GLN A 117 -20.05 -21.20 0.27
C GLN A 117 -19.54 -20.97 1.68
N LYS A 118 -19.21 -22.05 2.39
CA LYS A 118 -18.54 -21.98 3.70
C LYS A 118 -17.19 -21.25 3.58
N ILE A 119 -16.34 -21.64 2.64
CA ILE A 119 -15.04 -21.00 2.43
C ILE A 119 -15.21 -19.52 2.04
N ILE A 120 -16.19 -19.20 1.18
CA ILE A 120 -16.51 -17.81 0.81
C ILE A 120 -16.82 -16.99 2.05
N LYS A 121 -17.70 -17.49 2.92
CA LYS A 121 -18.12 -16.81 4.15
C LYS A 121 -16.98 -16.67 5.16
N ASP A 122 -16.21 -17.74 5.36
CA ASP A 122 -15.05 -17.72 6.26
C ASP A 122 -14.03 -16.66 5.77
N ASN A 123 -13.74 -16.61 4.48
CA ASN A 123 -12.85 -15.60 3.89
C ASN A 123 -13.40 -14.17 3.96
N GLN A 124 -14.72 -13.97 3.84
CA GLN A 124 -15.34 -12.66 4.04
C GLN A 124 -15.12 -12.16 5.47
N ASN A 125 -15.30 -13.02 6.48
CA ASN A 125 -15.05 -12.64 7.87
C ASN A 125 -13.58 -12.28 8.11
N TYR A 126 -12.63 -13.02 7.52
CA TYR A 126 -11.21 -12.68 7.60
C TYR A 126 -10.89 -11.32 6.97
N ILE A 127 -11.48 -11.00 5.83
CA ILE A 127 -11.32 -9.69 5.16
C ILE A 127 -11.89 -8.57 6.03
N GLU A 128 -13.10 -8.72 6.56
CA GLU A 128 -13.74 -7.71 7.44
C GLU A 128 -12.94 -7.48 8.73
N ASN A 129 -12.40 -8.55 9.31
CA ASN A 129 -11.49 -8.46 10.45
C ASN A 129 -10.20 -7.72 10.09
N ALA A 130 -9.58 -8.05 8.95
CA ALA A 130 -8.38 -7.37 8.47
C ALA A 130 -8.61 -5.87 8.25
N GLU A 131 -9.71 -5.48 7.63
CA GLU A 131 -10.07 -4.06 7.45
C GLU A 131 -10.25 -3.34 8.79
N THR A 132 -10.82 -4.03 9.79
CA THR A 132 -10.96 -3.49 11.16
C THR A 132 -9.60 -3.34 11.85
N LEU A 133 -8.70 -4.30 11.67
CA LEU A 133 -7.35 -4.27 12.23
C LEU A 133 -6.51 -3.16 11.59
N ILE A 134 -6.61 -2.97 10.26
CA ILE A 134 -5.96 -1.85 9.54
C ILE A 134 -6.42 -0.50 10.10
N LYS A 135 -7.72 -0.30 10.33
CA LYS A 135 -8.25 0.94 10.94
C LYS A 135 -7.75 1.17 12.37
N LYS A 136 -7.34 0.12 13.06
CA LYS A 136 -6.75 0.17 14.41
C LYS A 136 -5.23 0.22 14.39
N GLU A 137 -4.62 0.35 13.21
CA GLU A 137 -3.17 0.31 12.98
C GLU A 137 -2.50 -1.00 13.44
N ASP A 138 -3.27 -2.08 13.60
CA ASP A 138 -2.75 -3.42 13.90
C ASP A 138 -2.41 -4.17 12.59
N TYR A 139 -1.43 -3.64 11.88
CA TYR A 139 -0.98 -4.15 10.57
C TYR A 139 -0.43 -5.57 10.63
N SER A 140 0.17 -5.96 11.77
CA SER A 140 0.74 -7.30 11.96
C SER A 140 -0.34 -8.38 12.01
N ASN A 141 -1.44 -8.16 12.73
CA ASN A 141 -2.54 -9.13 12.75
C ASN A 141 -3.39 -9.04 11.48
N ALA A 142 -3.56 -7.84 10.90
CA ALA A 142 -4.22 -7.71 9.60
C ALA A 142 -3.53 -8.54 8.51
N LYS A 143 -2.18 -8.52 8.48
CA LYS A 143 -1.39 -9.33 7.53
C LYS A 143 -1.71 -10.82 7.64
N LYS A 144 -1.75 -11.37 8.86
CA LYS A 144 -2.05 -12.79 9.10
C LYS A 144 -3.43 -13.19 8.57
N GLU A 145 -4.45 -12.36 8.83
CA GLU A 145 -5.81 -12.61 8.34
C GLU A 145 -5.86 -12.61 6.80
N LEU A 146 -5.16 -11.68 6.16
CA LEU A 146 -5.09 -11.57 4.70
C LEU A 146 -4.33 -12.74 4.08
N GLU A 147 -3.20 -13.15 4.66
CA GLU A 147 -2.43 -14.33 4.24
C GLU A 147 -3.26 -15.62 4.34
N GLN A 148 -4.06 -15.76 5.40
CA GLN A 148 -5.00 -16.89 5.53
C GLN A 148 -6.00 -16.94 4.37
N VAL A 149 -6.53 -15.79 3.92
CA VAL A 149 -7.42 -15.73 2.75
C VAL A 149 -6.68 -16.12 1.47
N ILE A 150 -5.44 -15.66 1.28
CA ILE A 150 -4.62 -16.03 0.12
C ILE A 150 -4.39 -17.54 0.06
N ASP A 151 -4.05 -18.15 1.19
CA ASP A 151 -3.85 -19.60 1.29
C ASP A 151 -5.15 -20.38 1.04
N ASN A 152 -6.27 -19.96 1.63
CA ASN A 152 -7.58 -20.57 1.43
C ASN A 152 -8.04 -20.53 -0.03
N THR A 153 -7.58 -19.54 -0.80
CA THR A 153 -7.99 -19.29 -2.19
C THR A 153 -6.96 -19.74 -3.24
N LYS A 154 -5.80 -20.26 -2.82
CA LYS A 154 -4.72 -20.67 -3.72
C LYS A 154 -5.18 -21.73 -4.73
N GLY A 155 -5.07 -21.40 -6.02
CA GLY A 155 -5.45 -22.29 -7.12
C GLY A 155 -6.96 -22.43 -7.37
N LYS A 156 -7.82 -21.74 -6.59
CA LYS A 156 -9.29 -21.85 -6.68
C LYS A 156 -9.87 -20.68 -7.47
N LYS A 157 -10.10 -20.88 -8.78
CA LYS A 157 -10.58 -19.84 -9.71
C LYS A 157 -11.91 -19.23 -9.27
N GLU A 158 -12.75 -20.01 -8.62
CA GLU A 158 -14.06 -19.61 -8.11
C GLU A 158 -14.00 -18.68 -6.89
N LEU A 159 -12.82 -18.48 -6.29
CA LEU A 159 -12.60 -17.59 -5.14
C LEU A 159 -11.75 -16.35 -5.48
N THR A 160 -11.67 -16.00 -6.77
CA THR A 160 -10.84 -14.90 -7.26
C THR A 160 -11.23 -13.55 -6.65
N VAL A 161 -12.51 -13.33 -6.33
CA VAL A 161 -12.99 -12.09 -5.70
C VAL A 161 -12.34 -11.87 -4.34
N GLN A 162 -12.38 -12.88 -3.47
CA GLN A 162 -11.77 -12.82 -2.14
C GLN A 162 -10.25 -12.72 -2.23
N ASN A 163 -9.63 -13.48 -3.15
CA ASN A 163 -8.18 -13.43 -3.37
C ASN A 163 -7.72 -12.04 -3.80
N ASN A 164 -8.41 -11.40 -4.74
CA ASN A 164 -8.06 -10.08 -5.23
C ASN A 164 -8.20 -9.01 -4.15
N LYS A 165 -9.30 -9.04 -3.38
CA LYS A 165 -9.49 -8.11 -2.27
C LYS A 165 -8.43 -8.27 -1.19
N ALA A 166 -8.08 -9.51 -0.85
CA ALA A 166 -7.02 -9.79 0.12
C ALA A 166 -5.65 -9.29 -0.38
N LYS A 167 -5.31 -9.48 -1.67
CA LYS A 167 -4.07 -8.95 -2.26
C LYS A 167 -4.00 -7.42 -2.24
N GLU A 168 -5.11 -6.76 -2.53
CA GLU A 168 -5.20 -5.30 -2.52
C GLU A 168 -4.94 -4.75 -1.10
N LEU A 169 -5.58 -5.32 -0.09
CA LEU A 169 -5.36 -4.93 1.31
C LEU A 169 -3.95 -5.29 1.78
N LEU A 170 -3.43 -6.45 1.39
CA LEU A 170 -2.07 -6.88 1.75
C LEU A 170 -1.02 -5.93 1.18
N PHE A 171 -1.23 -5.43 -0.03
CA PHE A 171 -0.37 -4.41 -0.62
C PHE A 171 -0.33 -3.12 0.21
N GLN A 172 -1.48 -2.67 0.74
CA GLN A 172 -1.53 -1.50 1.63
C GLN A 172 -0.78 -1.75 2.94
N VAL A 173 -0.96 -2.93 3.52
CA VAL A 173 -0.26 -3.35 4.76
C VAL A 173 1.25 -3.43 4.53
N ASP A 174 1.70 -4.05 3.44
CA ASP A 174 3.12 -4.17 3.12
C ASP A 174 3.75 -2.81 2.82
N LYS A 175 3.02 -1.89 2.17
CA LYS A 175 3.47 -0.50 1.97
C LYS A 175 3.74 0.19 3.30
N HIS A 176 2.85 0.06 4.28
CA HIS A 176 3.04 0.63 5.61
C HIS A 176 4.31 0.08 6.31
N PHE A 177 4.55 -1.23 6.21
CA PHE A 177 5.78 -1.82 6.76
C PHE A 177 7.05 -1.28 6.08
N GLN A 178 7.02 -1.02 4.77
CA GLN A 178 8.14 -0.40 4.08
C GLN A 178 8.38 1.05 4.54
N GLU A 179 7.31 1.83 4.70
CA GLU A 179 7.39 3.22 5.21
C GLU A 179 7.97 3.24 6.64
N GLN A 180 7.49 2.38 7.54
CA GLN A 180 8.06 2.25 8.88
C GLN A 180 9.55 1.86 8.86
N LYS A 181 9.93 0.89 8.02
CA LYS A 181 11.35 0.48 7.88
C LYS A 181 12.20 1.65 7.38
N GLN A 182 11.69 2.44 6.44
CA GLN A 182 12.38 3.62 5.91
C GLN A 182 12.54 4.70 6.99
N GLU A 183 11.49 5.01 7.76
CA GLU A 183 11.58 5.97 8.87
C GLU A 183 12.61 5.56 9.93
N GLU A 184 12.61 4.28 10.32
CA GLU A 184 13.58 3.76 11.28
C GLU A 184 15.02 3.82 10.74
N LEU A 185 15.21 3.57 9.45
CA LEU A 185 16.52 3.71 8.81
C LEU A 185 16.98 5.17 8.76
N ILE A 186 16.09 6.10 8.43
CA ILE A 186 16.35 7.55 8.43
C ILE A 186 16.79 8.01 9.83
N LYS A 187 16.13 7.54 10.90
CA LYS A 187 16.53 7.84 12.28
C LYS A 187 17.94 7.32 12.61
N LYS A 188 18.32 6.15 12.11
CA LYS A 188 19.67 5.58 12.33
C LYS A 188 20.77 6.38 11.66
N LEU A 189 20.48 6.95 10.48
CA LEU A 189 21.41 7.79 9.71
C LEU A 189 21.77 9.10 10.42
N LYS A 190 20.92 9.59 11.33
CA LYS A 190 21.22 10.78 12.11
C LYS A 190 22.31 10.51 13.14
N GLY A 191 23.42 11.25 13.12
CA GLY A 191 24.47 11.20 14.14
C GLY A 191 25.85 11.54 13.60
N LYS A 192 26.85 11.26 14.43
CA LYS A 192 28.27 11.42 14.12
C LYS A 192 28.92 10.08 13.80
N PHE A 193 29.68 10.04 12.71
CA PHE A 193 30.33 8.87 12.16
C PHE A 193 31.82 9.13 11.95
N ARG A 194 32.66 8.10 12.10
CA ARG A 194 34.12 8.21 11.87
C ARG A 194 34.64 7.04 11.04
N ASN A 195 35.29 7.34 9.93
CA ASN A 195 35.98 6.37 9.09
C ASN A 195 37.45 6.80 8.91
N GLY A 196 38.37 6.17 9.64
CA GLY A 196 39.77 6.58 9.65
C GLY A 196 39.95 8.01 10.17
N SER A 197 40.56 8.88 9.36
CA SER A 197 40.73 10.32 9.63
C SER A 197 39.50 11.16 9.29
N LEU A 198 38.51 10.59 8.60
CA LEU A 198 37.29 11.29 8.20
C LEU A 198 36.23 11.21 9.29
N GLU A 199 35.62 12.35 9.59
CA GLU A 199 34.40 12.42 10.40
C GLU A 199 33.26 13.02 9.59
N ALA A 200 32.04 12.56 9.86
CA ALA A 200 30.84 13.15 9.30
C ALA A 200 29.77 13.28 10.38
N GLU A 201 29.11 14.42 10.44
CA GLU A 201 27.86 14.58 11.18
C GLU A 201 26.73 14.73 10.18
N LEU A 202 25.71 13.88 10.30
CA LEU A 202 24.58 13.85 9.39
C LEU A 202 23.28 14.04 10.18
N GLN A 203 22.45 14.95 9.70
CA GLN A 203 21.06 15.10 10.10
C GLN A 203 20.17 14.83 8.90
N THR A 204 19.12 14.05 9.13
CA THR A 204 18.14 13.66 8.11
C THR A 204 16.72 14.02 8.55
N SER A 205 15.86 14.33 7.59
CA SER A 205 14.41 14.49 7.78
C SER A 205 13.66 14.05 6.53
N LEU A 206 12.50 13.40 6.73
CA LEU A 206 11.63 12.97 5.63
C LEU A 206 10.76 14.14 5.18
N ASN A 207 10.75 14.41 3.87
CA ASN A 207 9.89 15.41 3.25
C ASN A 207 8.52 14.80 2.90
N ALA A 208 7.52 15.65 2.68
CA ALA A 208 6.16 15.22 2.33
C ALA A 208 6.08 14.46 1.00
N ASP A 209 7.04 14.68 0.09
CA ASP A 209 7.15 13.98 -1.20
C ASP A 209 7.91 12.64 -1.10
N GLY A 210 8.31 12.23 0.11
CA GLY A 210 9.07 11.00 0.38
C GLY A 210 10.58 11.14 0.17
N SER A 211 11.07 12.29 -0.31
CA SER A 211 12.50 12.56 -0.36
C SER A 211 13.07 12.78 1.04
N ILE A 212 14.37 12.57 1.19
CA ILE A 212 15.08 12.66 2.46
C ILE A 212 16.00 13.88 2.39
N TYR A 213 15.62 14.95 3.09
CA TYR A 213 16.49 16.10 3.25
C TYR A 213 17.62 15.75 4.20
N CYS A 214 18.83 16.12 3.80
CA CYS A 214 20.08 15.82 4.48
C CYS A 214 20.84 17.11 4.67
N LYS A 215 21.34 17.34 5.89
CA LYS A 215 22.32 18.39 6.16
C LYS A 215 23.39 17.86 7.10
N GLY A 216 24.59 18.40 7.00
CA GLY A 216 25.68 17.87 7.78
C GLY A 216 26.99 18.60 7.60
N ILE A 217 28.01 18.06 8.24
CA ILE A 217 29.40 18.46 8.05
C ILE A 217 30.24 17.23 7.73
N ILE A 218 31.28 17.42 6.92
CA ILE A 218 32.38 16.47 6.75
C ILE A 218 33.65 17.14 7.26
N ILE A 219 34.40 16.44 8.09
CA ILE A 219 35.69 16.88 8.63
C ILE A 219 36.76 15.98 8.02
N ASN A 220 37.66 16.58 7.26
CA ASN A 220 38.83 15.90 6.70
C ASN A 220 40.09 16.71 7.02
N GLU A 221 41.05 16.09 7.72
CA GLU A 221 42.33 16.73 8.10
C GLU A 221 42.16 18.10 8.77
N GLY A 222 41.09 18.28 9.55
CA GLY A 222 40.78 19.52 10.25
C GLY A 222 39.97 20.55 9.44
N VAL A 223 39.77 20.32 8.13
CA VAL A 223 38.89 21.15 7.30
C VAL A 223 37.46 20.68 7.49
N THR A 224 36.57 21.59 7.88
CA THR A 224 35.14 21.32 8.08
C THR A 224 34.33 21.89 6.91
N ASN A 225 33.59 21.03 6.23
CA ASN A 225 32.77 21.37 5.08
C ASN A 225 31.29 21.12 5.39
N TYR A 226 30.47 22.16 5.36
CA TYR A 226 29.03 22.03 5.55
C TYR A 226 28.32 21.70 4.25
N PHE A 227 27.28 20.88 4.28
CA PHE A 227 26.47 20.57 3.10
C PHE A 227 24.98 20.49 3.43
N GLU A 228 24.17 20.71 2.40
CA GLU A 228 22.74 20.43 2.38
C GLU A 228 22.37 19.79 1.05
N THR A 229 21.54 18.76 1.07
CA THR A 229 21.05 18.11 -0.16
C THR A 229 19.76 17.34 0.11
N ALA A 230 19.13 16.85 -0.95
CA ALA A 230 17.99 15.95 -0.87
C ALA A 230 18.26 14.68 -1.66
N VAL A 231 17.85 13.55 -1.09
CA VAL A 231 17.95 12.22 -1.71
C VAL A 231 16.54 11.70 -1.96
N SER A 232 16.24 11.23 -3.17
CA SER A 232 14.88 10.76 -3.52
C SER A 232 14.47 9.46 -2.83
N GLY A 233 15.41 8.77 -2.17
CA GLY A 233 15.15 7.58 -1.38
C GLY A 233 16.43 6.83 -1.02
N ILE A 234 16.28 5.78 -0.24
CA ILE A 234 17.39 4.88 0.10
C ILE A 234 17.91 4.19 -1.18
N ASN A 235 19.23 4.03 -1.26
CA ASN A 235 19.99 3.52 -2.42
C ASN A 235 19.82 4.37 -3.70
N LYS A 236 19.42 5.63 -3.56
CA LYS A 236 19.41 6.62 -4.64
C LYS A 236 20.49 7.67 -4.38
N LYS A 237 21.10 8.17 -5.46
CA LYS A 237 22.04 9.29 -5.39
C LYS A 237 21.27 10.60 -5.32
N SER A 238 21.78 11.55 -4.53
CA SER A 238 21.36 12.95 -4.59
C SER A 238 21.72 13.57 -5.95
N LYS A 239 21.23 14.80 -6.17
CA LYS A 239 21.85 15.70 -7.16
C LYS A 239 23.26 16.09 -6.70
N LEU A 240 24.07 16.59 -7.63
CA LEU A 240 25.34 17.21 -7.30
C LEU A 240 25.11 18.41 -6.36
N PHE A 241 25.96 18.56 -5.37
CA PHE A 241 25.99 19.69 -4.44
C PHE A 241 27.42 20.11 -4.16
N GLY A 242 27.58 21.39 -3.78
CA GLY A 242 28.82 21.95 -3.27
C GLY A 242 28.80 22.04 -1.75
N TYR A 243 29.96 22.29 -1.15
CA TYR A 243 30.08 22.57 0.26
C TYR A 243 29.94 24.08 0.52
N TYR A 244 29.29 24.43 1.61
CA TYR A 244 29.28 25.80 2.10
C TYR A 244 30.50 26.01 2.98
N THR A 245 31.28 27.03 2.62
CA THR A 245 32.39 27.56 3.39
C THR A 245 32.06 29.01 3.77
N ASN A 246 32.89 29.63 4.60
CA ASN A 246 32.75 31.05 4.89
C ASN A 246 33.01 31.94 3.64
N GLN A 247 33.78 31.44 2.68
CA GLN A 247 34.06 32.11 1.39
C GLN A 247 32.96 31.91 0.32
N GLY A 248 31.91 31.15 0.63
CA GLY A 248 30.83 30.84 -0.31
C GLY A 248 30.64 29.35 -0.59
N GLU A 249 29.83 29.04 -1.60
CA GLU A 249 29.54 27.67 -2.03
C GLU A 249 30.61 27.18 -3.01
N SER A 250 31.17 25.99 -2.77
CA SER A 250 32.12 25.37 -3.68
C SER A 250 31.45 24.94 -4.98
N GLU A 251 32.25 24.60 -6.00
CA GLU A 251 31.74 23.91 -7.19
C GLU A 251 30.98 22.63 -6.82
N GLN A 252 29.88 22.38 -7.54
CA GLN A 252 29.04 21.21 -7.33
C GLN A 252 29.69 19.95 -7.90
N SER A 253 30.43 19.25 -7.05
CA SER A 253 31.19 18.05 -7.43
C SER A 253 30.80 16.81 -6.63
N THR A 254 29.93 16.92 -5.64
CA THR A 254 29.65 15.84 -4.68
C THR A 254 28.22 15.32 -4.76
N THR A 255 28.02 14.01 -4.61
CA THR A 255 26.70 13.38 -4.40
C THR A 255 26.69 12.59 -3.09
N LEU A 256 25.50 12.44 -2.51
CA LEU A 256 25.23 11.65 -1.30
C LEU A 256 24.31 10.48 -1.66
N THR A 257 24.65 9.28 -1.18
CA THR A 257 23.78 8.11 -1.23
C THR A 257 23.53 7.62 0.18
N LEU A 258 22.25 7.53 0.58
CA LEU A 258 21.86 6.86 1.81
C LEU A 258 21.64 5.38 1.50
N THR A 259 22.14 4.47 2.32
CA THR A 259 22.04 3.01 2.09
C THR A 259 21.38 2.31 3.27
N GLU A 260 21.09 1.02 3.12
CA GLU A 260 20.56 0.20 4.22
C GLU A 260 21.58 -0.02 5.35
N THR A 261 22.85 0.32 5.15
CA THR A 261 23.93 0.11 6.13
C THR A 261 24.61 1.40 6.58
N GLY A 262 24.27 2.55 5.99
CA GLY A 262 24.90 3.83 6.30
C GLY A 262 24.76 4.83 5.14
N PHE A 263 25.83 5.54 4.78
CA PHE A 263 25.81 6.50 3.69
C PHE A 263 27.18 6.65 3.01
N GLU A 264 27.16 7.18 1.79
CA GLU A 264 28.33 7.30 0.92
C GLU A 264 28.35 8.69 0.27
N PHE A 265 29.49 9.39 0.36
CA PHE A 265 29.77 10.57 -0.45
C PHE A 265 30.58 10.15 -1.67
N TYR A 266 30.23 10.66 -2.83
CA TYR A 266 31.03 10.55 -4.05
C TYR A 266 31.40 11.94 -4.52
N SER A 267 32.68 12.29 -4.49
CA SER A 267 33.21 13.57 -4.95
C SER A 267 33.97 13.38 -6.26
N ALA A 268 33.51 14.02 -7.33
CA ALA A 268 34.12 13.97 -8.65
C ALA A 268 35.35 14.89 -8.74
N TYR A 269 36.35 14.48 -9.52
CA TYR A 269 37.48 15.35 -9.84
C TYR A 269 37.08 16.47 -10.81
N PRO A 270 37.69 17.67 -10.73
CA PRO A 270 37.37 18.79 -11.61
C PRO A 270 37.57 18.50 -13.11
N ASP A 271 38.50 17.60 -13.44
CA ASP A 271 38.81 17.21 -14.82
C ASP A 271 37.88 16.10 -15.37
N GLY A 272 36.92 15.63 -14.58
CA GLY A 272 35.99 14.56 -14.95
C GLY A 272 36.61 13.17 -15.02
N SER A 273 37.87 12.99 -14.59
CA SER A 273 38.61 11.71 -14.72
C SER A 273 38.19 10.62 -13.72
N GLY A 274 37.27 10.90 -12.80
CA GLY A 274 36.82 9.95 -11.78
C GLY A 274 36.32 10.65 -10.52
N GLY A 275 36.46 9.99 -9.37
CA GLY A 275 36.11 10.55 -8.07
C GLY A 275 36.52 9.67 -6.89
N ILE A 276 36.35 10.22 -5.68
CA ILE A 276 36.59 9.54 -4.39
C ILE A 276 35.25 9.13 -3.79
N VAL A 277 35.20 7.94 -3.19
CA VAL A 277 34.03 7.45 -2.43
C VAL A 277 34.40 7.34 -0.96
N ASP A 278 33.73 8.15 -0.13
CA ASP A 278 33.84 8.08 1.32
C ASP A 278 32.60 7.41 1.90
N LYS A 279 32.79 6.26 2.53
CA LYS A 279 31.71 5.43 3.07
C LYS A 279 31.67 5.48 4.59
N PHE A 280 30.47 5.63 5.14
CA PHE A 280 30.19 5.57 6.57
C PHE A 280 29.13 4.51 6.84
N ASP A 281 29.44 3.53 7.68
CA ASP A 281 28.54 2.45 8.09
C ASP A 281 27.98 2.72 9.51
N PHE A 282 26.82 2.15 9.85
CA PHE A 282 26.25 2.25 11.20
C PHE A 282 27.18 1.75 12.31
N THR A 283 28.07 0.80 12.01
CA THR A 283 29.11 0.35 12.95
C THR A 283 30.16 1.43 13.26
N GLN A 284 30.27 2.45 12.42
CA GLN A 284 31.17 3.60 12.58
C GLN A 284 30.50 4.80 13.26
N LYS A 285 29.26 4.65 13.73
CA LYS A 285 28.55 5.68 14.48
C LYS A 285 29.13 5.81 15.88
N ILE A 286 29.62 6.99 16.21
CA ILE A 286 30.31 7.28 17.49
C ILE A 286 29.48 8.15 18.43
N SER A 287 28.49 8.89 17.93
CA SER A 287 27.58 9.70 18.76
C SER A 287 26.24 9.97 18.06
N ASN A 288 25.21 10.28 18.84
CA ASN A 288 23.95 10.88 18.35
C ASN A 288 23.96 12.42 18.47
N ASP A 289 24.98 12.98 19.13
CA ASP A 289 25.20 14.42 19.19
C ASP A 289 25.63 14.94 17.81
N ILE A 290 24.90 15.95 17.34
CA ILE A 290 25.09 16.63 16.05
C ILE A 290 25.18 18.14 16.25
N SER A 291 25.63 18.57 17.44
CA SER A 291 25.70 19.99 17.83
C SER A 291 26.69 20.81 17.00
N GLN A 292 27.56 20.17 16.22
CA GLN A 292 28.51 20.85 15.35
C GLN A 292 27.93 21.18 13.97
N ILE A 293 26.75 20.65 13.61
CA ILE A 293 26.07 21.01 12.37
C ILE A 293 25.59 22.46 12.45
N LYS A 294 26.43 23.36 11.93
CA LYS A 294 26.13 24.78 11.76
C LYS A 294 26.54 25.18 10.36
N LYS A 295 25.59 25.73 9.61
CA LYS A 295 25.89 26.39 8.35
C LYS A 295 26.85 27.54 8.66
N PRO A 296 28.02 27.64 8.00
CA PRO A 296 28.90 28.77 8.23
C PRO A 296 28.14 30.06 7.89
N PRO A 297 28.34 31.15 8.65
CA PRO A 297 27.90 32.45 8.19
C PRO A 297 28.55 32.68 6.82
N LEU A 298 27.75 33.16 5.89
CA LEU A 298 28.27 33.59 4.60
C LEU A 298 29.00 34.90 4.87
N ASP A 299 30.33 34.88 4.84
CA ASP A 299 31.06 36.15 4.85
C ASP A 299 30.69 36.89 3.56
N MET A 300 30.42 38.18 3.69
CA MET A 300 30.13 39.00 2.53
C MET A 300 31.39 39.10 1.66
N SER A 301 31.36 38.54 0.45
CA SER A 301 32.40 38.75 -0.55
C SER A 301 32.11 40.00 -1.37
N TYR A 302 33.16 40.59 -1.95
CA TYR A 302 33.05 41.70 -2.90
C TYR A 302 32.03 41.41 -4.01
N GLU A 303 32.11 40.24 -4.67
CA GLU A 303 31.22 39.92 -5.79
C GLU A 303 29.75 39.84 -5.36
N ARG A 304 29.51 39.37 -4.14
CA ARG A 304 28.17 39.28 -3.57
C ARG A 304 27.65 40.65 -3.15
N ALA A 305 28.48 41.46 -2.48
CA ALA A 305 28.14 42.83 -2.12
C ALA A 305 27.87 43.68 -3.37
N ALA A 306 28.69 43.56 -4.41
CA ALA A 306 28.51 44.24 -5.70
C ALA A 306 27.20 43.80 -6.39
N ALA A 307 26.84 42.51 -6.35
CA ALA A 307 25.58 42.03 -6.90
C ALA A 307 24.35 42.60 -6.16
N TYR A 308 24.36 42.61 -4.83
CA TYR A 308 23.29 43.24 -4.05
C TYR A 308 23.19 44.75 -4.32
N THR A 309 24.34 45.42 -4.35
CA THR A 309 24.44 46.85 -4.64
C THR A 309 23.86 47.19 -6.01
N LYS A 310 24.14 46.37 -7.02
CA LYS A 310 23.60 46.52 -8.36
C LYS A 310 22.08 46.43 -8.41
N GLU A 311 21.48 45.48 -7.70
CA GLU A 311 20.01 45.37 -7.62
C GLU A 311 19.39 46.56 -6.86
N ALA A 312 20.02 47.01 -5.77
CA ALA A 312 19.59 48.21 -5.06
C ALA A 312 19.66 49.47 -5.94
N MET A 313 20.72 49.60 -6.76
CA MET A 313 20.86 50.68 -7.72
C MET A 313 19.80 50.65 -8.82
N LYS A 314 19.38 49.48 -9.31
CA LYS A 314 18.25 49.38 -10.25
C LYS A 314 16.99 49.99 -9.66
N LYS A 315 16.65 49.58 -8.44
CA LYS A 315 15.46 50.09 -7.73
C LYS A 315 15.56 51.59 -7.47
N TYR A 316 16.72 52.07 -7.05
CA TYR A 316 16.97 53.50 -6.83
C TYR A 316 16.76 54.33 -8.10
N ILE A 317 17.29 53.86 -9.25
CA ILE A 317 17.14 54.53 -10.55
C ILE A 317 15.67 54.54 -11.00
N GLU A 318 14.93 53.46 -10.75
CA GLU A 318 13.50 53.37 -11.08
C GLU A 318 12.63 54.30 -10.21
N GLU A 319 13.02 54.54 -8.96
CA GLU A 319 12.26 55.35 -7.99
C GLU A 319 12.62 56.85 -8.01
N ASP A 320 13.81 57.22 -8.48
CA ASP A 320 14.31 58.61 -8.47
C ASP A 320 14.09 59.31 -9.83
N GLU A 321 13.01 60.09 -9.96
CA GLU A 321 12.64 60.85 -11.17
C GLU A 321 13.70 61.89 -11.61
N PHE A 322 14.74 62.15 -10.80
CA PHE A 322 15.77 63.14 -11.08
C PHE A 322 16.94 62.65 -11.96
N LEU A 323 17.08 61.34 -12.16
CA LEU A 323 18.10 60.78 -13.07
C LEU A 323 17.57 60.80 -14.52
N ASN A 324 17.61 61.99 -15.11
CA ASN A 324 17.04 62.29 -16.43
C ASN A 324 17.91 61.80 -17.60
N GLY A 325 18.23 60.50 -17.62
CA GLY A 325 19.01 59.85 -18.67
C GLY A 325 18.69 58.36 -18.80
N ASN A 326 18.96 57.76 -19.96
CA ASN A 326 18.74 56.33 -20.25
C ASN A 326 19.67 55.39 -19.46
N ALA A 327 20.24 55.83 -18.33
CA ALA A 327 21.21 55.08 -17.55
C ALA A 327 20.52 53.94 -16.79
N THR A 328 21.16 52.79 -16.79
CA THR A 328 20.77 51.58 -16.08
C THR A 328 21.82 51.24 -15.03
N ALA A 329 21.51 50.35 -14.09
CA ALA A 329 22.50 49.90 -13.10
C ALA A 329 23.73 49.20 -13.72
N ASP A 330 23.65 48.77 -14.98
CA ASP A 330 24.78 48.22 -15.73
C ASP A 330 25.79 49.29 -16.19
N ASP A 331 25.37 50.56 -16.24
CA ASP A 331 26.20 51.69 -16.67
C ASP A 331 27.10 52.26 -15.56
N TYR A 332 26.98 51.72 -14.35
CA TYR A 332 27.79 52.09 -13.18
C TYR A 332 28.92 51.08 -12.97
N GLN A 333 30.04 51.59 -12.45
CA GLN A 333 31.14 50.76 -11.96
C GLN A 333 31.02 50.61 -10.44
N TYR A 334 31.19 49.36 -9.99
CA TYR A 334 31.19 49.00 -8.58
C TYR A 334 32.64 48.68 -8.23
N GLU A 335 33.18 49.29 -7.18
CA GLU A 335 34.53 49.04 -6.69
C GLU A 335 34.52 48.59 -5.23
N ASP A 336 35.54 47.83 -4.87
CA ASP A 336 35.66 47.23 -3.54
C ASP A 336 36.11 48.27 -2.50
N GLY A 337 35.19 48.70 -1.64
CA GLY A 337 35.48 49.59 -0.51
C GLY A 337 35.96 48.83 0.74
N GLY A 338 35.85 47.49 0.74
CA GLY A 338 36.24 46.63 1.84
C GLY A 338 35.19 46.51 2.95
N VAL A 339 35.59 45.88 4.07
CA VAL A 339 34.70 45.62 5.22
C VAL A 339 34.91 46.69 6.30
N PHE A 340 33.83 47.34 6.72
CA PHE A 340 33.85 48.40 7.74
C PHE A 340 33.79 47.85 9.17
N GLU A 341 34.15 48.68 10.16
CA GLU A 341 33.95 48.36 11.59
C GLU A 341 32.44 48.24 11.89
N GLY A 342 31.95 47.00 11.94
CA GLY A 342 30.52 46.70 12.07
C GLY A 342 30.11 45.44 11.29
N GLY A 343 30.91 45.04 10.30
CA GLY A 343 30.67 43.85 9.49
C GLY A 343 29.88 44.11 8.20
N ASP A 344 29.59 45.38 7.90
CA ASP A 344 29.01 45.81 6.63
C ASP A 344 30.09 45.89 5.56
N TYR A 345 29.74 45.49 4.34
CA TYR A 345 30.63 45.56 3.18
C TYR A 345 30.34 46.83 2.38
N GLU A 346 31.36 47.65 2.17
CA GLU A 346 31.25 48.89 1.42
C GLU A 346 31.56 48.67 -0.06
N ILE A 347 30.68 49.17 -0.92
CA ILE A 347 30.87 49.19 -2.37
C ILE A 347 30.77 50.63 -2.86
N ASP A 348 31.82 51.09 -3.52
CA ASP A 348 31.86 52.40 -4.15
C ASP A 348 31.13 52.34 -5.49
N VAL A 349 30.10 53.17 -5.65
CA VAL A 349 29.29 53.24 -6.87
C VAL A 349 29.70 54.46 -7.69
N TRP A 350 30.36 54.21 -8.82
CA TRP A 350 30.87 55.24 -9.71
C TRP A 350 29.97 55.39 -10.93
N ALA A 351 29.53 56.63 -11.20
CA ALA A 351 28.96 56.96 -12.51
C ALA A 351 30.09 57.08 -13.53
N VAL A 352 29.90 56.48 -14.69
CA VAL A 352 30.89 56.43 -15.77
C VAL A 352 30.29 57.13 -16.99
N ASP A 353 31.02 58.06 -17.61
CA ASP A 353 30.55 58.75 -18.81
C ASP A 353 30.66 57.87 -20.09
N GLU A 354 30.09 58.34 -21.21
CA GLU A 354 30.03 57.59 -22.47
C GLU A 354 31.42 57.18 -23.02
N GLU A 355 32.48 57.89 -22.63
CA GLU A 355 33.87 57.59 -22.99
C GLU A 355 34.62 56.77 -21.93
N ARG A 356 33.97 56.44 -20.79
CA ARG A 356 34.53 55.78 -19.61
C ARG A 356 35.76 56.47 -19.00
N GLN A 357 35.85 57.78 -19.09
CA GLN A 357 37.03 58.55 -18.68
C GLN A 357 36.82 59.38 -17.41
N TRP A 358 35.59 59.75 -17.08
CA TRP A 358 35.28 60.49 -15.86
C TRP A 358 34.42 59.64 -14.93
N SER A 359 35.00 59.25 -13.79
CA SER A 359 34.29 58.57 -12.71
C SER A 359 33.97 59.59 -11.61
N ARG A 360 32.68 59.86 -11.37
CA ARG A 360 32.25 60.54 -10.14
C ARG A 360 31.74 59.47 -9.19
N LEU A 361 32.30 59.41 -7.99
CA LEU A 361 31.77 58.59 -6.92
C LEU A 361 30.41 59.17 -6.55
N MET A 362 29.35 58.42 -6.85
CA MET A 362 27.98 58.85 -6.69
C MET A 362 27.47 58.54 -5.30
N LYS A 363 27.69 57.29 -4.87
CA LYS A 363 27.16 56.76 -3.63
C LYS A 363 28.12 55.75 -3.03
N TYR A 364 28.04 55.64 -1.71
CA TYR A 364 28.51 54.49 -0.96
C TYR A 364 27.35 53.52 -0.77
N ALA A 365 27.57 52.24 -1.03
CA ALA A 365 26.62 51.20 -0.73
C ALA A 365 27.14 50.33 0.41
N TYR A 366 26.44 50.38 1.54
CA TYR A 366 26.73 49.53 2.69
C TYR A 366 25.82 48.30 2.62
N VAL A 367 26.43 47.13 2.52
CA VAL A 367 25.73 45.86 2.37
C VAL A 367 25.85 45.07 3.66
N GLU A 368 24.72 44.84 4.33
CA GLU A 368 24.62 44.06 5.57
C GLU A 368 24.67 42.56 5.27
N ASN A 369 25.10 41.73 6.24
CA ASN A 369 25.24 40.27 6.08
C ASN A 369 23.98 39.52 5.58
N ASP A 370 22.78 40.11 5.71
CA ASP A 370 21.54 39.54 5.20
C ASP A 370 21.21 39.94 3.75
N GLY A 371 22.07 40.75 3.11
CA GLY A 371 21.92 41.26 1.75
C GLY A 371 21.17 42.59 1.66
N THR A 372 20.77 43.18 2.78
CA THR A 372 20.17 44.52 2.80
C THR A 372 21.21 45.56 2.37
N VAL A 373 20.83 46.46 1.46
CA VAL A 373 21.71 47.54 0.96
C VAL A 373 21.19 48.88 1.42
N ARG A 374 22.07 49.67 2.05
CA ARG A 374 21.86 51.09 2.34
C ARG A 374 22.72 51.92 1.41
N LEU A 375 22.06 52.72 0.56
CA LEU A 375 22.72 53.66 -0.34
C LEU A 375 22.83 55.02 0.35
N GLU A 376 24.05 55.55 0.43
CA GLU A 376 24.34 56.86 1.00
C GLU A 376 24.98 57.76 -0.06
N ASP A 377 24.56 59.02 -0.12
CA ASP A 377 25.16 59.99 -1.04
C ASP A 377 26.62 60.24 -0.67
N ASN A 378 27.50 60.30 -1.68
CA ASN A 378 28.86 60.77 -1.45
C ASN A 378 28.80 62.24 -1.01
N PRO A 379 29.32 62.60 0.18
CA PRO A 379 29.25 63.97 0.70
C PRO A 379 30.22 64.95 0.01
N GLU A 380 31.14 64.46 -0.83
CA GLU A 380 32.05 65.24 -1.68
C GLU A 380 31.47 65.51 -3.09
#